data_AF-A0A2S8NYT7-F1
#
_entry.id   AF-A0A2S8NYT7-F1
#
_cell.length_a   1.000
_cell.length_b   1.000
_cell.length_c   1.000
_cell.angle_alpha   90.00
_cell.angle_beta   90.00
_cell.angle_gamma   90.00
#
_symmetry.space_group_name_H-M   'P 1'
#
loop_
_entity.id
_entity.type
_entity.pdbx_description
1 polymer ?
#
loop_
_entity_poly.entity_id
_entity_poly.type
_entity_poly.pdbx_seq_one_letter_code
_entity_poly.pdbx_strand_id
1 'polypeptide(L)'
;MYKYGQQVWGSVDISKQVTITASNNIFTFNVDGSSYAITIPVGTYTTSRQRHESELIQAISKATSAQNIPVQFILGGMHYDEKYNVLILEHTDTSNEHVIDQLAGNAMDTLFGQVKFNLPPRD
;
A
#
# COMPACT_ATOMS: atom_id res chain seq x y z
N MET A 1 -14.66 10.37 14.99
CA MET A 1 -14.28 9.77 13.69
C MET A 1 -13.18 10.64 13.14
N TYR A 2 -12.01 10.05 12.94
CA TYR A 2 -10.85 10.73 12.41
C TYR A 2 -10.93 10.85 10.89
N LYS A 3 -10.20 11.81 10.32
CA LYS A 3 -10.11 11.95 8.85
C LYS A 3 -9.46 10.74 8.18
N TYR A 4 -8.48 10.12 8.85
CA TYR A 4 -7.73 8.97 8.37
C TYR A 4 -7.79 7.82 9.38
N GLY A 5 -7.85 6.58 8.88
CA GLY A 5 -7.73 5.36 9.68
C GLY A 5 -6.28 5.06 10.08
N GLN A 6 -6.06 3.88 10.68
CA GLN A 6 -4.70 3.36 10.92
C GLN A 6 -3.95 3.27 9.60
N GLN A 7 -2.74 3.82 9.53
CA GLN A 7 -1.93 3.79 8.31
C GLN A 7 -0.57 3.13 8.51
N VAL A 8 -0.23 2.22 7.59
CA VAL A 8 1.12 1.63 7.50
C VAL A 8 1.75 2.03 6.17
N TRP A 9 2.90 2.68 6.25
CA TRP A 9 3.60 3.27 5.11
C TRP A 9 4.80 2.41 4.73
N GLY A 10 4.91 2.08 3.44
CA GLY A 10 6.07 1.37 2.90
C GLY A 10 7.31 2.26 2.75
N SER A 11 8.44 1.64 2.45
CA SER A 11 9.72 2.29 2.19
C SER A 11 10.10 2.40 0.72
N VAL A 12 9.50 1.58 -0.15
CA VAL A 12 9.91 1.50 -1.54
C VAL A 12 9.44 2.73 -2.32
N ASP A 13 10.37 3.36 -3.04
CA ASP A 13 10.08 4.44 -3.98
C ASP A 13 9.36 3.88 -5.23
N ILE A 14 8.03 3.98 -5.22
CA ILE A 14 7.17 3.63 -6.36
C ILE A 14 6.87 4.83 -7.26
N SER A 15 7.61 5.93 -7.13
CA SER A 15 7.46 7.09 -8.02
C SER A 15 8.07 6.90 -9.40
N LYS A 16 8.90 5.86 -9.55
CA LYS A 16 9.52 5.43 -10.79
C LYS A 16 8.67 4.35 -11.44
N GLN A 17 9.10 3.89 -12.60
CA GLN A 17 8.50 2.72 -13.23
C GLN A 17 8.72 1.47 -12.36
N VAL A 18 7.66 0.71 -12.12
CA VAL A 18 7.70 -0.54 -11.35
C VAL A 18 7.24 -1.69 -12.24
N THR A 19 8.05 -2.75 -12.33
CA THR A 19 7.70 -3.95 -13.10
C THR A 19 7.31 -5.09 -12.16
N ILE A 20 6.09 -5.58 -12.34
CA ILE A 20 5.52 -6.75 -11.68
C ILE A 20 5.51 -7.91 -12.67
N THR A 21 6.06 -9.04 -12.24
CA THR A 21 6.18 -10.30 -12.95
C THR A 21 5.62 -11.42 -12.09
N ALA A 22 5.51 -12.63 -12.63
CA ALA A 22 5.05 -13.78 -11.85
C ALA A 22 5.94 -14.14 -10.65
N SER A 23 7.19 -13.65 -10.58
CA SER A 23 8.08 -13.91 -9.45
C SER A 23 7.98 -12.89 -8.31
N ASN A 24 7.27 -11.76 -8.49
CA ASN A 24 7.16 -10.68 -7.51
C ASN A 24 5.76 -10.03 -7.46
N ASN A 25 4.70 -10.81 -7.61
CA ASN A 25 3.32 -10.32 -7.72
C ASN A 25 2.39 -10.67 -6.55
N ILE A 26 2.90 -11.26 -5.48
CA ILE A 26 2.12 -11.63 -4.29
C ILE A 26 2.53 -10.73 -3.13
N PHE A 27 1.56 -9.99 -2.59
CA PHE A 27 1.72 -9.19 -1.38
C PHE A 27 0.71 -9.67 -0.33
N THR A 28 1.19 -9.98 0.87
CA THR A 28 0.36 -10.50 1.97
C THR A 28 0.51 -9.62 3.19
N PHE A 29 -0.55 -9.50 3.97
CA PHE A 29 -0.58 -8.74 5.22
C PHE A 29 -1.73 -9.24 6.09
N ASN A 30 -1.68 -8.89 7.36
CA ASN A 30 -2.76 -9.14 8.30
C ASN A 30 -3.47 -7.85 8.64
N VAL A 31 -4.78 -7.94 8.89
CA VAL A 31 -5.57 -6.89 9.52
C VAL A 31 -6.36 -7.51 10.67
N ASP A 32 -6.15 -7.01 11.88
CA ASP A 32 -6.79 -7.50 13.11
C ASP A 32 -6.73 -9.03 13.26
N GLY A 33 -5.56 -9.59 12.93
CA GLY A 33 -5.28 -11.04 12.99
C GLY A 33 -5.81 -11.86 11.81
N SER A 34 -6.55 -11.26 10.87
CA SER A 34 -7.01 -11.91 9.64
C SER A 34 -6.01 -11.71 8.50
N SER A 35 -5.59 -12.80 7.83
CA SER A 35 -4.63 -12.73 6.73
C SER A 35 -5.29 -12.48 5.38
N TYR A 36 -4.66 -11.60 4.59
CA TYR A 36 -5.06 -11.25 3.24
C TYR A 36 -3.89 -11.43 2.27
N ALA A 37 -4.20 -11.81 1.03
CA ALA A 37 -3.23 -11.99 -0.03
C ALA A 37 -3.73 -11.32 -1.32
N ILE A 38 -2.87 -10.51 -1.92
CA ILE A 38 -3.14 -9.80 -3.17
C ILE A 38 -2.23 -10.35 -4.24
N THR A 39 -2.84 -10.82 -5.33
CA THR A 39 -2.14 -11.07 -6.58
C THR A 39 -2.21 -9.82 -7.44
N ILE A 40 -1.08 -9.12 -7.55
CA ILE A 40 -0.92 -7.93 -8.37
C ILE A 40 -0.85 -8.39 -9.83
N PRO A 41 -1.59 -7.78 -10.76
CA PRO A 41 -1.47 -8.15 -12.17
C PRO A 41 -0.03 -7.92 -12.66
N VAL A 42 0.44 -8.80 -13.53
CA VAL A 42 1.75 -8.61 -14.17
C VAL A 42 1.68 -7.42 -15.13
N GLY A 43 2.74 -6.64 -15.16
CA GLY A 43 2.78 -5.42 -15.95
C GLY A 43 3.88 -4.48 -15.51
N THR A 44 4.04 -3.41 -16.29
CA THR A 44 4.95 -2.32 -15.97
C THR A 44 4.10 -1.08 -15.73
N TYR A 45 4.22 -0.53 -14.53
CA TYR A 45 3.37 0.54 -14.03
C TYR A 45 4.17 1.82 -13.84
N THR A 46 3.53 2.94 -14.13
CA THR A 46 4.10 4.27 -13.95
C THR A 46 3.33 5.06 -12.90
N THR A 47 4.04 5.97 -12.24
CA THR A 47 3.49 6.89 -11.25
C THR A 47 3.74 8.32 -11.71
N SER A 48 2.68 9.10 -11.83
CA SER A 48 2.75 10.53 -12.13
C SER A 48 2.71 11.33 -10.84
N ARG A 49 3.88 11.78 -10.38
CA ARG A 49 4.00 12.69 -9.22
C ARG A 49 3.20 13.97 -9.38
N GLN A 50 3.19 14.54 -10.59
CA GLN A 50 2.51 15.81 -10.87
C GLN A 50 1.00 15.70 -10.72
N ARG A 51 0.44 14.53 -11.06
CA ARG A 51 -1.00 14.26 -10.96
C ARG A 51 -1.39 13.55 -9.67
N HIS A 52 -0.41 13.11 -8.88
CA HIS A 52 -0.64 12.25 -7.72
C HIS A 52 -1.42 10.97 -8.09
N GLU A 53 -1.04 10.36 -9.21
CA GLU A 53 -1.68 9.16 -9.77
C GLU A 53 -0.65 8.04 -9.92
N SER A 54 -1.05 6.80 -9.63
CA SER A 54 -0.21 5.62 -9.85
C SER A 54 -1.01 4.49 -10.48
N GLU A 55 -0.55 4.02 -11.64
CA GLU A 55 -1.16 2.88 -12.33
C GLU A 55 -1.06 1.61 -11.48
N LEU A 56 0.00 1.47 -10.68
CA LEU A 56 0.21 0.34 -9.77
C LEU A 56 -0.83 0.34 -8.64
N ILE A 57 -1.04 1.49 -7.99
CA ILE A 57 -2.06 1.62 -6.92
C ILE A 57 -3.46 1.38 -7.50
N GLN A 58 -3.76 1.90 -8.69
CA GLN A 58 -5.04 1.63 -9.36
C GLN A 58 -5.23 0.13 -9.66
N ALA A 59 -4.18 -0.55 -10.12
CA ALA A 59 -4.22 -1.98 -10.39
C ALA A 59 -4.44 -2.80 -9.13
N ILE A 60 -3.77 -2.46 -8.02
CA ILE A 60 -3.96 -3.09 -6.70
C ILE A 60 -5.41 -2.88 -6.23
N SER A 61 -5.88 -1.64 -6.18
CA SER A 61 -7.26 -1.32 -5.76
C SER A 61 -8.31 -2.04 -6.61
N LYS A 62 -8.07 -2.20 -7.91
CA LYS A 62 -8.95 -3.00 -8.78
C LYS A 62 -8.91 -4.48 -8.44
N ALA A 63 -7.71 -5.05 -8.22
CA ALA A 63 -7.53 -6.47 -7.87
C ALA A 63 -8.13 -6.83 -6.50
N THR A 64 -8.27 -5.85 -5.60
CA THR A 64 -8.87 -6.02 -4.27
C THR A 64 -10.31 -5.56 -4.18
N SER A 65 -10.87 -4.90 -5.20
CA SER A 65 -12.22 -4.32 -5.14
C SER A 65 -13.35 -5.31 -4.83
N ALA A 66 -13.19 -6.58 -5.24
CA ALA A 66 -14.13 -7.66 -4.95
C ALA A 66 -13.82 -8.42 -3.65
N GLN A 67 -12.72 -8.06 -2.97
CA GLN A 67 -12.30 -8.67 -1.71
C GLN A 67 -12.79 -7.76 -0.58
N ASN A 68 -13.45 -8.33 0.44
CA ASN A 68 -13.86 -7.60 1.64
C ASN A 68 -12.66 -7.35 2.56
N ILE A 69 -11.64 -6.65 2.04
CA ILE A 69 -10.44 -6.28 2.79
C ILE A 69 -10.73 -4.96 3.53
N PRO A 70 -10.50 -4.88 4.84
CA PRO A 70 -10.74 -3.68 5.64
C PRO A 70 -9.63 -2.61 5.48
N VAL A 71 -8.94 -2.57 4.35
CA VAL A 71 -7.97 -1.52 4.02
C VAL A 71 -8.17 -0.99 2.60
N GLN A 72 -7.81 0.28 2.41
CA GLN A 72 -7.62 0.90 1.11
C GLN A 72 -6.12 1.13 0.83
N PHE A 73 -5.74 1.04 -0.44
CA PHE A 73 -4.37 1.26 -0.91
C PHE A 73 -4.23 2.67 -1.46
N ILE A 74 -3.30 3.44 -0.91
CA ILE A 74 -3.16 4.88 -1.20
C ILE A 74 -1.74 5.17 -1.68
N LEU A 75 -1.62 6.12 -2.61
CA LEU A 75 -0.35 6.70 -3.01
C LEU A 75 0.12 7.70 -1.96
N GLY A 76 1.11 7.33 -1.15
CA GLY A 76 1.74 8.24 -0.19
C GLY A 76 2.75 9.17 -0.83
N GLY A 77 2.87 10.40 -0.34
CA GLY A 77 3.96 11.33 -0.68
C GLY A 77 4.92 11.49 0.51
N MET A 78 6.19 11.17 0.30
CA MET A 78 7.27 11.42 1.25
C MET A 78 7.97 12.73 0.91
N HIS A 79 8.24 13.55 1.92
CA HIS A 79 8.77 14.92 1.77
C HIS A 79 9.92 15.24 2.74
N TYR A 80 10.68 14.23 3.19
CA TYR A 80 11.87 14.43 4.05
C TYR A 80 13.02 15.05 3.25
N ASP A 81 14.02 14.27 2.85
CA ASP A 81 15.20 14.76 2.13
C ASP A 81 15.05 14.63 0.61
N GLU A 82 14.45 13.52 0.19
CA GLU A 82 14.05 13.27 -1.19
C GLU A 82 12.53 13.18 -1.25
N LYS A 83 11.94 13.82 -2.27
CA LYS A 83 10.52 13.61 -2.53
C LYS A 83 10.39 12.25 -3.18
N TYR A 84 9.54 11.36 -2.66
CA TYR A 84 9.19 10.09 -3.32
C TYR A 84 7.76 9.64 -3.00
N ASN A 85 7.30 8.63 -3.71
CA ASN A 85 5.98 8.06 -3.46
C ASN A 85 6.13 6.63 -2.95
N VAL A 86 5.22 6.25 -2.05
CA VAL A 86 5.19 4.94 -1.42
C VAL A 86 3.78 4.37 -1.47
N LEU A 87 3.65 3.07 -1.26
CA LEU A 87 2.37 2.47 -0.92
C LEU A 87 2.01 2.74 0.55
N ILE A 88 0.76 3.13 0.81
CA ILE A 88 0.15 3.17 2.14
C ILE A 88 -1.01 2.16 2.17
N LEU A 89 -1.08 1.38 3.23
CA LEU A 89 -2.29 0.67 3.63
C LEU A 89 -3.00 1.51 4.69
N GLU A 90 -4.25 1.88 4.45
CA GLU A 90 -5.07 2.60 5.42
C GLU A 90 -6.30 1.78 5.79
N HIS A 91 -6.53 1.56 7.08
CA HIS A 91 -7.74 0.92 7.58
C HIS A 91 -8.98 1.74 7.27
N THR A 92 -10.08 1.09 6.86
CA THR A 92 -11.31 1.79 6.46
C THR A 92 -12.17 2.27 7.63
N ASP A 93 -12.06 1.64 8.81
CA ASP A 93 -12.57 2.23 10.05
C ASP A 93 -11.62 3.34 10.52
N THR A 94 -12.18 4.54 10.67
CA THR A 94 -11.49 5.74 11.16
C THR A 94 -11.94 6.13 12.58
N SER A 95 -12.59 5.22 13.30
CA SER A 95 -13.10 5.46 14.66
C SER A 95 -12.19 4.88 15.74
N ASN A 96 -11.48 3.79 15.44
CA ASN A 96 -10.68 3.02 16.39
C ASN A 96 -9.27 2.76 15.84
N GLU A 97 -8.33 2.47 16.74
CA GLU A 97 -7.04 1.90 16.36
C GLU A 97 -7.21 0.45 15.90
N HIS A 98 -6.43 0.07 14.88
CA HIS A 98 -6.43 -1.26 14.28
C HIS A 98 -5.00 -1.74 14.10
N VAL A 99 -4.83 -3.05 13.92
CA VAL A 99 -3.51 -3.63 13.68
C VAL A 99 -3.41 -4.05 12.22
N ILE A 100 -2.45 -3.46 11.51
CA ILE A 100 -2.03 -3.91 10.18
C ILE A 100 -0.57 -4.36 10.30
N ASP A 101 -0.31 -5.65 10.14
CA ASP A 101 1.01 -6.24 10.37
C ASP A 101 1.28 -7.47 9.47
N GLN A 102 2.32 -8.25 9.79
CA GLN A 102 2.74 -9.44 9.03
C GLN A 102 2.88 -9.22 7.51
N LEU A 103 3.43 -8.05 7.13
CA LEU A 103 3.64 -7.69 5.74
C LEU A 103 4.71 -8.61 5.13
N ALA A 104 4.33 -9.34 4.09
CA ALA A 104 5.14 -10.38 3.47
C ALA A 104 4.73 -10.61 1.99
N GLY A 105 5.22 -11.71 1.41
CA GLY A 105 5.02 -12.07 0.01
C GLY A 105 6.22 -11.75 -0.88
N ASN A 106 6.21 -12.24 -2.11
CA ASN A 106 7.33 -12.08 -3.04
C ASN A 106 7.38 -10.67 -3.70
N ALA A 107 6.34 -9.86 -3.53
CA ALA A 107 6.29 -8.48 -3.99
C ALA A 107 6.95 -7.49 -3.01
N MET A 108 7.35 -7.92 -1.81
CA MET A 108 7.80 -7.02 -0.73
C MET A 108 8.89 -6.05 -1.20
N ASP A 109 9.99 -6.55 -1.77
CA ASP A 109 11.11 -5.69 -2.18
C ASP A 109 10.75 -4.76 -3.35
N THR A 110 9.75 -5.12 -4.15
CA THR A 110 9.33 -4.34 -5.33
C THR A 110 8.25 -3.32 -4.99
N LEU A 111 7.38 -3.60 -4.02
CA LEU A 111 6.18 -2.82 -3.72
C LEU A 111 6.25 -2.04 -2.42
N PHE A 112 6.75 -2.66 -1.34
CA PHE A 112 6.53 -2.16 0.02
C PHE A 112 7.82 -1.95 0.81
N GLY A 113 8.71 -2.95 0.84
CA GLY A 113 9.94 -2.94 1.61
C GLY A 113 9.68 -3.01 3.12
N GLN A 114 10.27 -2.09 3.88
CA GLN A 114 10.09 -2.01 5.33
C GLN A 114 8.97 -1.04 5.70
N VAL A 115 8.37 -1.24 6.88
CA VAL A 115 7.46 -0.25 7.47
C VAL A 115 8.26 1.01 7.82
N LYS A 116 7.92 2.13 7.20
CA LYS A 116 8.48 3.45 7.52
C LYS A 116 7.72 4.14 8.64
N PHE A 117 6.39 4.09 8.56
CA PHE A 117 5.51 4.67 9.58
C PHE A 117 4.36 3.72 9.86
N ASN A 118 3.98 3.67 11.13
CA ASN A 118 2.76 3.05 11.60
C ASN A 118 2.02 4.11 12.41
N LEU A 119 1.03 4.74 11.80
CA LEU A 119 0.36 5.94 12.31
C LEU A 119 -1.05 5.58 12.78
N PRO A 120 -1.44 5.97 14.02
CA PRO A 120 -2.80 5.79 14.48
C PRO A 120 -3.77 6.64 13.63
N PRO A 121 -5.08 6.35 13.72
CA PRO A 121 -6.12 7.22 13.18
C PRO A 121 -5.94 8.67 13.63
N ARG A 122 -6.14 9.62 12.72
CA ARG A 122 -5.89 11.05 12.96
C ARG A 122 -6.59 11.96 11.95
N ASP A 123 -6.66 13.24 12.28
CA ASP A 123 -7.22 14.32 11.43
C ASP A 123 -6.22 14.90 10.41
#